data_AF-S3UUP1-F1
#
_entry.id   AF-S3UUP1-F1
#
_cell.length_a   1.000
_cell.length_b   1.000
_cell.length_c   1.000
_cell.angle_alpha   90.00
_cell.angle_beta   90.00
_cell.angle_gamma   90.00
#
_symmetry.space_group_name_H-M   'P 1'
#
loop_
_entity.id
_entity.type
_entity.pdbx_description
1 polymer ?
#
loop_
_entity_poly.entity_id
_entity_poly.type
_entity_poly.pdbx_seq_one_letter_code
_entity_poly.pdbx_strand_id
1 'polypeptide(L)'
;MQTSTVISDFILAAFAAWTGFRLHGNWNKQSGAWGFYSIAIGAALGSLFFAGVSVIEPIYRIVIRFAAEVGVPWIGLAFFSGTFGRISRRNWITISLFLVLMSLVDRWMGLGGYSTFIGAVSFITIIASCVKRYNGAHKPAAMYGILGSLLFILAGLAIGTAGEAAGILKVDIYHFVLAGACYCLGFSLKRLG
;
A
#
# COMPACT_ATOMS: atom_id res chain seq x y z
N MET A 1 2.47 -12.22 -23.28
CA MET A 1 1.26 -11.81 -22.53
C MET A 1 1.05 -12.80 -21.40
N GLN A 2 0.98 -12.34 -20.15
CA GLN A 2 0.77 -13.19 -18.97
C GLN A 2 -0.64 -12.97 -18.44
N THR A 3 -1.63 -13.67 -19.01
CA THR A 3 -3.06 -13.38 -18.79
C THR A 3 -3.48 -13.45 -17.32
N SER A 4 -2.96 -14.42 -16.56
CA SER A 4 -3.24 -14.53 -15.13
C SER A 4 -2.73 -13.31 -14.35
N THR A 5 -1.55 -12.82 -14.71
CA THR A 5 -0.94 -11.64 -14.09
C THR A 5 -1.63 -10.35 -14.47
N VAL A 6 -2.11 -10.22 -15.71
CA VAL A 6 -2.99 -9.10 -16.11
C VAL A 6 -4.23 -9.04 -15.21
N ILE A 7 -4.88 -10.19 -14.99
CA ILE A 7 -6.11 -10.27 -14.19
C ILE A 7 -5.82 -9.97 -12.71
N SER A 8 -4.76 -10.58 -12.15
CA SER A 8 -4.43 -10.41 -10.73
C SER A 8 -4.06 -8.95 -10.42
N ASP A 9 -3.31 -8.27 -11.29
CA ASP A 9 -2.95 -6.86 -11.14
C ASP A 9 -4.15 -5.93 -11.34
N PHE A 10 -5.03 -6.23 -12.29
CA PHE A 10 -6.29 -5.50 -12.47
C PHE A 10 -7.18 -5.59 -11.23
N ILE A 11 -7.27 -6.77 -10.60
CA ILE A 11 -8.01 -6.96 -9.35
C ILE A 11 -7.40 -6.14 -8.22
N LEU A 12 -6.06 -6.17 -8.07
CA LEU A 12 -5.37 -5.31 -7.11
C LEU A 12 -5.69 -3.82 -7.36
N ALA A 13 -5.61 -3.38 -8.61
CA ALA A 13 -5.92 -2.00 -9.00
C ALA A 13 -7.35 -1.61 -8.62
N ALA A 14 -8.33 -2.47 -8.92
CA ALA A 14 -9.74 -2.24 -8.62
C ALA A 14 -9.99 -2.15 -7.11
N PHE A 15 -9.45 -3.08 -6.32
CA PHE A 15 -9.62 -3.08 -4.86
C PHE A 15 -8.91 -1.90 -4.20
N ALA A 16 -7.71 -1.54 -4.66
CA ALA A 16 -6.98 -0.38 -4.15
C ALA A 16 -7.72 0.93 -4.49
N ALA A 17 -8.16 1.10 -5.74
CA ALA A 17 -8.95 2.27 -6.17
C ALA A 17 -10.26 2.38 -5.39
N TRP A 18 -10.99 1.27 -5.24
CA TRP A 18 -12.23 1.23 -4.48
C TRP A 18 -12.01 1.58 -3.01
N THR A 19 -10.96 1.04 -2.38
CA THR A 19 -10.58 1.41 -1.01
C THR A 19 -10.28 2.90 -0.90
N GLY A 20 -9.47 3.45 -1.81
CA GLY A 20 -9.16 4.88 -1.86
C GLY A 20 -10.41 5.75 -1.98
N PHE A 21 -11.34 5.36 -2.85
CA PHE A 21 -12.62 6.03 -3.05
C PHE A 21 -13.51 6.00 -1.81
N ARG A 22 -13.44 4.98 -0.95
CA ARG A 22 -14.25 4.95 0.27
C ARG A 22 -13.70 5.81 1.40
N LEU A 23 -12.50 6.35 1.25
CA LEU A 23 -11.79 7.14 2.24
C LEU A 23 -11.93 8.64 1.90
N HIS A 24 -13.08 9.18 2.28
CA HIS A 24 -13.40 10.60 2.13
C HIS A 24 -13.63 11.27 3.49
N GLY A 25 -13.65 12.60 3.50
CA GLY A 25 -13.90 13.41 4.68
C GLY A 25 -12.65 14.11 5.20
N ASN A 26 -12.14 13.70 6.36
CA ASN A 26 -11.03 14.38 7.01
C ASN A 26 -9.68 14.13 6.32
N TRP A 27 -8.71 15.01 6.59
CA TRP A 27 -7.37 14.94 6.02
C TRP A 27 -6.66 13.61 6.29
N ASN A 28 -6.92 12.99 7.45
CA ASN A 28 -6.36 11.70 7.81
C ASN A 28 -6.80 10.60 6.82
N LYS A 29 -8.10 10.53 6.51
CA LYS A 29 -8.64 9.58 5.52
C LYS A 29 -8.13 9.87 4.12
N GLN A 30 -8.02 11.15 3.76
CA GLN A 30 -7.47 11.56 2.47
C GLN A 30 -6.00 11.14 2.29
N SER A 31 -5.17 11.24 3.33
CA SER A 31 -3.80 10.71 3.31
C SER A 31 -3.78 9.23 2.92
N GLY A 32 -4.61 8.42 3.58
CA GLY A 32 -4.69 6.99 3.28
C GLY A 32 -5.21 6.74 1.87
N ALA A 33 -6.20 7.51 1.42
CA ALA A 33 -6.74 7.43 0.07
C ALA A 33 -5.64 7.62 -0.99
N TRP A 34 -4.77 8.63 -0.83
CA TRP A 34 -3.63 8.85 -1.73
C TRP A 34 -2.66 7.66 -1.75
N GLY A 35 -2.43 7.04 -0.59
CA GLY A 35 -1.67 5.80 -0.49
C GLY A 35 -2.26 4.69 -1.34
N PHE A 36 -3.56 4.42 -1.19
CA PHE A 36 -4.25 3.39 -1.98
C PHE A 36 -4.34 3.72 -3.47
N TYR A 37 -4.54 4.99 -3.84
CA TYR A 37 -4.53 5.39 -5.25
C TYR A 37 -3.16 5.18 -5.89
N SER A 38 -2.07 5.41 -5.17
CA SER A 38 -0.73 5.15 -5.71
C SER A 38 -0.53 3.65 -6.02
N ILE A 39 -1.02 2.76 -5.15
CA ILE A 39 -1.02 1.30 -5.39
C ILE A 39 -1.91 0.98 -6.60
N ALA A 40 -3.09 1.59 -6.69
CA ALA A 40 -4.02 1.36 -7.79
C ALA A 40 -3.43 1.73 -9.15
N ILE A 41 -2.76 2.89 -9.24
CA ILE A 41 -2.09 3.33 -10.47
C ILE A 41 -0.93 2.39 -10.82
N GLY A 42 -0.14 1.98 -9.82
CA GLY A 42 0.94 1.00 -10.03
C GLY A 42 0.44 -0.33 -10.60
N ALA A 43 -0.61 -0.87 -10.02
CA ALA A 43 -1.22 -2.14 -10.45
C ALA A 43 -1.96 -2.01 -11.80
N ALA A 44 -2.57 -0.86 -12.10
CA ALA A 44 -3.19 -0.62 -13.40
C ALA A 44 -2.13 -0.55 -14.52
N LEU A 45 -1.01 0.12 -14.27
CA LEU A 45 0.12 0.12 -15.20
C LEU A 45 0.74 -1.28 -15.32
N GLY A 46 0.83 -2.04 -14.22
CA GLY A 46 1.30 -3.42 -14.26
C GLY A 46 0.41 -4.32 -15.10
N SER A 47 -0.92 -4.20 -14.98
CA SER A 47 -1.89 -4.87 -15.86
C SER A 47 -1.63 -4.58 -17.34
N LEU A 48 -1.34 -3.33 -17.71
CA LEU A 48 -1.01 -2.96 -19.09
C LEU A 48 0.35 -3.53 -19.53
N PHE A 49 1.34 -3.54 -18.64
CA PHE A 49 2.67 -4.07 -18.90
C PHE A 49 2.61 -5.58 -19.17
N PHE A 50 1.94 -6.35 -18.31
CA PHE A 50 1.75 -7.79 -18.47
C PHE A 50 0.85 -8.16 -19.66
N ALA A 51 0.01 -7.22 -20.12
CA ALA A 51 -0.79 -7.36 -21.34
C ALA A 51 0.07 -7.24 -22.62
N GLY A 52 1.32 -6.79 -22.52
CA GLY A 52 2.26 -6.70 -23.63
C GLY A 52 2.60 -5.28 -24.07
N VAL A 53 2.14 -4.25 -23.36
CA VAL A 53 2.49 -2.86 -23.63
C VAL A 53 3.88 -2.56 -23.03
N SER A 54 4.95 -3.02 -23.67
CA SER A 54 6.31 -2.89 -23.14
C SER A 54 6.81 -1.44 -23.04
N VAL A 55 6.26 -0.53 -23.86
CA VAL A 55 6.69 0.89 -23.90
C VAL A 55 6.48 1.62 -22.56
N ILE A 56 5.58 1.12 -21.71
CA ILE A 56 5.29 1.73 -20.40
C ILE A 56 6.21 1.25 -19.28
N GLU A 57 7.08 0.26 -19.53
CA GLU A 57 7.94 -0.34 -18.49
C GLU A 57 8.72 0.69 -17.66
N PRO A 58 9.38 1.71 -18.26
CA PRO A 58 10.13 2.71 -17.49
C PRO A 58 9.24 3.49 -16.53
N ILE A 59 8.01 3.80 -16.95
CA ILE A 59 7.03 4.54 -16.15
C ILE A 59 6.44 3.64 -15.07
N TYR A 60 6.01 2.44 -15.45
CA TYR A 60 5.49 1.41 -14.55
C TYR A 60 6.44 1.18 -13.37
N ARG A 61 7.74 0.94 -13.64
CA ARG A 61 8.76 0.70 -12.60
C ARG A 61 8.90 1.86 -11.62
N ILE A 62 8.76 3.10 -12.10
CA ILE A 62 8.80 4.31 -11.26
C ILE A 62 7.56 4.35 -10.36
N VAL A 63 6.38 4.07 -10.92
CA VAL A 63 5.12 4.16 -10.19
C VAL A 63 5.01 3.07 -9.11
N ILE A 64 5.37 1.82 -9.39
CA ILE A 64 5.34 0.76 -8.38
C ILE A 64 6.27 1.05 -7.21
N ARG A 65 7.44 1.64 -7.50
CA ARG A 65 8.39 2.04 -6.47
C ARG A 65 7.86 3.20 -5.63
N PHE A 66 7.29 4.20 -6.29
CA PHE A 66 6.61 5.31 -5.60
C PHE A 66 5.49 4.80 -4.68
N ALA A 67 4.68 3.85 -5.14
CA ALA A 67 3.64 3.24 -4.32
C ALA A 67 4.21 2.56 -3.07
N ALA A 68 5.34 1.85 -3.20
CA ALA A 68 6.00 1.19 -2.08
C ALA A 68 6.68 2.16 -1.10
N GLU A 69 7.37 3.19 -1.60
CA GLU A 69 8.22 4.09 -0.80
C GLU A 69 7.52 5.33 -0.28
N VAL A 70 6.40 5.72 -0.89
CA VAL A 70 5.65 6.93 -0.55
C VAL A 70 4.19 6.60 -0.26
N GLY A 71 3.57 5.78 -1.14
CA GLY A 71 2.18 5.37 -1.00
C GLY A 71 1.87 4.60 0.28
N VAL A 72 2.62 3.52 0.55
CA VAL A 72 2.47 2.72 1.77
C VAL A 72 2.69 3.58 3.04
N PRO A 73 3.72 4.43 3.11
CA PRO A 73 3.85 5.40 4.22
C PRO A 73 2.67 6.35 4.39
N TRP A 74 2.02 6.81 3.32
CA TRP A 74 0.81 7.63 3.45
C TRP A 74 -0.35 6.88 4.12
N ILE A 75 -0.45 5.56 3.92
CA ILE A 75 -1.39 4.71 4.65
C ILE A 75 -1.00 4.66 6.13
N GLY A 76 0.29 4.45 6.44
CA GLY A 76 0.80 4.48 7.81
C GLY A 76 0.51 5.80 8.54
N LEU A 77 0.75 6.94 7.89
CA LEU A 77 0.44 8.28 8.41
C LEU A 77 -1.05 8.48 8.65
N ALA A 78 -1.92 7.90 7.82
CA ALA A 78 -3.36 7.96 8.02
C ALA A 78 -3.79 7.25 9.31
N PHE A 79 -3.23 6.06 9.58
CA PHE A 79 -3.46 5.33 10.84
C PHE A 79 -2.87 6.06 12.04
N PHE A 80 -1.66 6.61 11.91
CA PHE A 80 -1.02 7.40 12.96
C PHE A 80 -1.88 8.61 13.31
N SER A 81 -2.27 9.39 12.30
CA SER A 81 -3.01 10.63 12.48
C SER A 81 -4.42 10.41 13.04
N GLY A 82 -5.04 9.28 12.72
CA GLY A 82 -6.28 8.83 13.32
C GLY A 82 -6.13 8.51 14.81
N THR A 83 -4.97 8.07 15.29
CA THR A 83 -4.85 7.41 16.61
C THR A 83 -4.01 8.16 17.64
N PHE A 84 -2.91 8.79 17.22
CA PHE A 84 -1.93 9.42 18.11
C PHE A 84 -1.98 10.94 18.07
N GLY A 85 -2.65 11.53 17.08
CA GLY A 85 -2.86 12.98 17.00
C GLY A 85 -3.00 13.44 15.56
N ARG A 86 -3.86 14.44 15.30
CA ARG A 86 -4.08 14.93 13.94
C ARG A 86 -2.79 15.53 13.37
N ILE A 87 -2.39 15.07 12.19
CA ILE A 87 -1.30 15.68 11.44
C ILE A 87 -1.88 16.86 10.66
N SER A 88 -1.31 18.05 10.84
CA SER A 88 -1.70 19.23 10.07
C SER A 88 -1.40 19.02 8.59
N ARG A 89 -2.16 19.67 7.70
CA ARG A 89 -1.91 19.60 6.25
C ARG A 89 -0.46 19.99 5.90
N ARG A 90 0.09 21.00 6.58
CA ARG A 90 1.48 21.43 6.41
C ARG A 90 2.47 20.31 6.77
N ASN A 91 2.31 19.68 7.93
CA ASN A 91 3.20 18.60 8.35
C ASN A 91 3.09 17.39 7.41
N TRP A 92 1.88 17.06 6.94
CA TRP A 92 1.72 16.02 5.95
C TRP A 92 2.48 16.33 4.66
N ILE A 93 2.36 17.56 4.13
CA ILE A 93 3.09 17.98 2.93
C ILE A 93 4.61 17.88 3.15
N THR A 94 5.10 18.32 4.32
CA THR A 94 6.52 18.22 4.66
C THR A 94 7.01 16.77 4.71
N ILE A 95 6.25 15.88 5.35
CA ILE A 95 6.59 14.45 5.41
C ILE A 95 6.53 13.83 4.01
N SER A 96 5.49 14.13 3.22
CA SER A 96 5.36 13.65 1.84
C SER A 96 6.51 14.10 0.97
N LEU A 97 6.92 15.37 1.05
CA LEU A 97 8.07 15.89 0.32
C LEU A 97 9.35 15.18 0.73
N PHE A 98 9.55 14.96 2.03
CA PHE A 98 10.69 14.21 2.53
C PHE A 98 10.71 12.76 1.99
N LEU A 99 9.58 12.05 2.02
CA LEU A 99 9.46 10.69 1.48
C LEU A 99 9.77 10.64 -0.02
N VAL A 100 9.28 11.60 -0.80
CA VAL A 100 9.57 11.72 -2.23
C VAL A 100 11.05 11.98 -2.47
N LEU A 101 11.67 12.91 -1.73
CA LEU A 101 13.10 13.18 -1.84
C LEU A 101 13.93 11.95 -1.49
N MET A 102 13.60 11.24 -0.41
CA MET A 102 14.29 10.01 -0.04
C MET A 102 14.11 8.89 -1.07
N SER A 103 12.93 8.78 -1.70
CA SER A 103 12.71 7.85 -2.82
C SER A 103 13.63 8.16 -4.02
N LEU A 104 13.85 9.45 -4.32
CA LEU A 104 14.80 9.87 -5.36
C LEU A 104 16.25 9.57 -4.96
N VAL A 105 16.64 9.82 -3.70
CA VAL A 105 17.97 9.50 -3.19
C VAL A 105 18.23 8.00 -3.24
N ASP A 106 17.31 7.17 -2.77
CA ASP A 106 17.42 5.71 -2.85
C ASP A 106 17.52 5.23 -4.30
N ARG A 107 16.89 5.94 -5.25
CA ARG A 107 17.07 5.64 -6.68
C ARG A 107 18.47 5.94 -7.19
N TRP A 108 19.04 7.06 -6.78
CA TRP A 108 20.36 7.50 -7.23
C TRP A 108 21.49 6.72 -6.56
N MET A 109 21.35 6.42 -5.27
CA MET A 109 22.38 5.77 -4.47
C MET A 109 22.24 4.25 -4.41
N GLY A 110 21.08 3.69 -4.78
CA GLY A 110 20.83 2.25 -4.75
C GLY A 110 20.87 1.67 -3.33
N LEU A 111 20.33 2.38 -2.34
CA LEU A 111 20.44 2.00 -0.93
C LEU A 111 19.70 0.69 -0.60
N GLY A 112 18.76 0.26 -1.45
CA GLY A 112 18.22 -1.10 -1.54
C GLY A 112 17.32 -1.54 -0.38
N GLY A 113 17.61 -1.09 0.84
CA GLY A 113 16.84 -1.37 2.06
C GLY A 113 15.83 -0.29 2.42
N TYR A 114 15.79 0.85 1.72
CA TYR A 114 14.91 1.98 2.07
C TYR A 114 13.43 1.59 1.97
N SER A 115 13.00 0.97 0.87
CA SER A 115 11.61 0.52 0.68
C SER A 115 11.16 -0.45 1.79
N THR A 116 12.01 -1.43 2.14
CA THR A 116 11.73 -2.37 3.23
C THR A 116 11.65 -1.66 4.58
N PHE A 117 12.59 -0.75 4.87
CA PHE A 117 12.64 -0.01 6.11
C PHE A 117 11.39 0.87 6.30
N ILE A 118 11.06 1.70 5.30
CA ILE A 118 9.92 2.60 5.39
C ILE A 118 8.59 1.83 5.40
N GLY A 119 8.52 0.70 4.68
CA GLY A 119 7.42 -0.24 4.76
C GLY A 119 7.25 -0.80 6.18
N ALA A 120 8.35 -1.25 6.82
CA ALA A 120 8.32 -1.76 8.19
C ALA A 120 7.83 -0.71 9.18
N VAL A 121 8.36 0.51 9.11
CA VAL A 121 7.89 1.65 9.94
C VAL A 121 6.39 1.88 9.75
N SER A 122 5.92 1.82 8.51
CA SER A 122 4.51 2.02 8.18
C SER A 122 3.63 0.93 8.79
N PHE A 123 3.97 -0.35 8.63
CA PHE A 123 3.15 -1.45 9.17
C PHE A 123 3.21 -1.55 10.68
N ILE A 124 4.36 -1.29 11.31
CA ILE A 124 4.46 -1.17 12.77
C ILE A 124 3.52 -0.07 13.26
N THR A 125 3.49 1.08 12.58
CA THR A 125 2.62 2.19 12.93
C THR A 125 1.14 1.83 12.79
N ILE A 126 0.75 1.14 11.71
CA ILE A 126 -0.62 0.67 11.50
C ILE A 126 -1.02 -0.31 12.62
N ILE A 127 -0.19 -1.31 12.89
CA ILE A 127 -0.44 -2.31 13.94
C ILE A 127 -0.56 -1.63 15.31
N ALA A 128 0.37 -0.75 15.67
CA ALA A 128 0.32 -0.02 16.93
C ALA A 128 -0.95 0.83 17.06
N SER A 129 -1.37 1.51 15.98
CA SER A 129 -2.63 2.25 15.94
C SER A 129 -3.84 1.35 16.14
N CYS A 130 -3.87 0.18 15.49
CA CYS A 130 -4.96 -0.79 15.64
C CYS A 130 -5.01 -1.38 17.05
N VAL A 131 -3.87 -1.75 17.63
CA VAL A 131 -3.78 -2.28 19.00
C VAL A 131 -4.29 -1.24 20.00
N LYS A 132 -3.89 0.03 19.87
CA LYS A 132 -4.36 1.10 20.76
C LYS A 132 -5.88 1.33 20.66
N ARG A 133 -6.46 1.14 19.47
CA ARG A 133 -7.92 1.24 19.24
C ARG A 133 -8.65 -0.09 19.36
N TYR A 134 -8.02 -1.13 19.91
CA TYR A 134 -8.63 -2.44 20.12
C TYR A 134 -9.54 -2.44 21.35
N ASN A 135 -10.64 -1.69 21.30
CA ASN A 135 -11.63 -1.68 22.37
C ASN A 135 -13.06 -1.46 21.85
N GLY A 136 -14.04 -1.95 22.60
CA GLY A 136 -15.47 -1.75 22.36
C GLY A 136 -15.89 -1.92 20.89
N ALA A 137 -16.56 -0.90 20.35
CA ALA A 137 -17.08 -0.87 18.99
C ALA A 137 -16.00 -0.82 17.89
N HIS A 138 -14.75 -0.47 18.22
CA HIS A 138 -13.65 -0.39 17.27
C HIS A 138 -12.91 -1.72 17.07
N LYS A 139 -13.16 -2.73 17.91
CA LYS A 139 -12.49 -4.04 17.89
C LYS A 139 -12.49 -4.71 16.50
N PRO A 140 -13.64 -4.83 15.77
CA PRO A 140 -13.62 -5.45 14.44
C PRO A 140 -12.72 -4.65 13.48
N ALA A 141 -12.83 -3.33 13.46
CA ALA A 141 -12.02 -2.48 12.59
C ALA A 141 -10.52 -2.61 12.89
N ALA A 142 -10.13 -2.68 14.17
CA ALA A 142 -8.75 -2.91 14.57
C ALA A 142 -8.22 -4.26 14.08
N MET A 143 -9.01 -5.34 14.17
CA MET A 143 -8.61 -6.67 13.67
C MET A 143 -8.36 -6.66 12.16
N TYR A 144 -9.23 -6.01 11.38
CA TYR A 144 -9.02 -5.86 9.94
C TYR A 144 -7.73 -5.08 9.63
N GLY A 145 -7.38 -4.06 10.43
CA GLY A 145 -6.14 -3.30 10.20
C GLY A 145 -4.88 -4.13 10.49
N ILE A 146 -4.91 -4.95 11.55
CA ILE A 146 -3.83 -5.89 11.88
C ILE A 146 -3.72 -6.95 10.77
N LEU A 147 -4.84 -7.59 10.40
CA LEU A 147 -4.87 -8.59 9.33
C LEU A 147 -4.33 -8.03 8.01
N GLY A 148 -4.79 -6.84 7.61
CA GLY A 148 -4.32 -6.17 6.40
C GLY A 148 -2.82 -5.88 6.42
N SER A 149 -2.27 -5.48 7.57
CA SER A 149 -0.83 -5.26 7.73
C SER A 149 -0.04 -6.58 7.62
N LEU A 150 -0.52 -7.64 8.25
CA LEU A 150 0.11 -8.96 8.17
C LEU A 150 0.08 -9.54 6.76
N LEU A 151 -1.03 -9.38 6.03
CA LEU A 151 -1.14 -9.78 4.62
C LEU A 151 -0.13 -9.02 3.74
N PHE A 152 0.04 -7.71 3.97
CA PHE A 152 1.01 -6.92 3.20
C PHE A 152 2.45 -7.36 3.49
N ILE A 153 2.78 -7.60 4.76
CA ILE A 153 4.09 -8.14 5.17
C ILE A 153 4.33 -9.53 4.56
N LEU A 154 3.32 -10.41 4.60
CA LEU A 154 3.39 -11.75 4.02
C LEU A 154 3.62 -11.69 2.51
N ALA A 155 2.88 -10.84 1.79
CA ALA A 155 3.07 -10.63 0.36
C ALA A 155 4.51 -10.20 0.05
N GLY A 156 5.00 -9.17 0.74
CA GLY A 156 6.33 -8.61 0.48
C GLY A 156 7.50 -9.51 0.88
N LEU A 157 7.44 -10.18 2.04
CA LEU A 157 8.59 -10.91 2.60
C LEU A 157 8.57 -12.42 2.34
N ALA A 158 7.39 -13.03 2.27
CA ALA A 158 7.27 -14.49 2.17
C ALA A 158 6.94 -14.97 0.75
N ILE A 159 6.00 -14.30 0.08
CA ILE A 159 5.54 -14.70 -1.25
C ILE A 159 6.53 -14.19 -2.32
N GLY A 160 6.79 -12.88 -2.32
CA GLY A 160 7.61 -12.22 -3.34
C GLY A 160 6.98 -12.30 -4.74
N THR A 161 7.72 -11.87 -5.76
CA THR A 161 7.21 -11.79 -7.15
C THR A 161 7.90 -12.77 -8.11
N ALA A 162 8.94 -13.48 -7.67
CA ALA A 162 9.74 -14.36 -8.52
C ALA A 162 9.46 -15.85 -8.26
N GLY A 163 9.24 -16.59 -9.35
CA GLY A 163 9.03 -18.04 -9.34
C GLY A 163 7.57 -18.47 -9.25
N GLU A 164 7.37 -19.75 -8.96
CA GLU A 164 6.06 -20.40 -8.88
C GLU A 164 5.86 -21.07 -7.51
N ALA A 165 4.60 -21.17 -7.10
CA ALA A 165 4.17 -21.92 -5.92
C ALA A 165 2.96 -22.77 -6.29
N ALA A 166 3.09 -24.09 -6.16
CA ALA A 166 2.04 -25.06 -6.51
C ALA A 166 1.44 -24.88 -7.93
N GLY A 167 2.29 -24.53 -8.91
CA GLY A 167 1.87 -24.32 -10.30
C GLY A 167 1.20 -22.96 -10.58
N ILE A 168 1.20 -22.04 -9.61
CA ILE A 168 0.71 -20.66 -9.76
C ILE A 168 1.90 -19.71 -9.67
N LEU A 169 1.94 -18.69 -10.53
CA LEU A 169 2.96 -17.65 -10.47
C LEU A 169 2.88 -16.91 -9.13
N LYS A 170 4.02 -16.76 -8.43
CA LYS A 170 4.06 -16.06 -7.14
C LYS A 170 3.60 -14.60 -7.24
N VAL A 171 3.85 -13.95 -8.37
CA VAL A 171 3.36 -12.59 -8.65
C VAL A 171 1.83 -12.51 -8.62
N ASP A 172 1.12 -13.56 -9.04
CA ASP A 172 -0.35 -13.58 -9.01
C ASP A 172 -0.86 -13.70 -7.57
N ILE A 173 -0.27 -14.63 -6.80
CA ILE A 173 -0.57 -14.80 -5.37
C ILE A 173 -0.29 -13.49 -4.63
N TYR A 174 0.84 -12.83 -4.93
CA TYR A 174 1.21 -11.55 -4.38
C TYR A 174 0.14 -10.47 -4.62
N HIS A 175 -0.35 -10.31 -5.85
CA HIS A 175 -1.39 -9.32 -6.16
C HIS A 175 -2.72 -9.62 -5.47
N PHE A 176 -3.15 -10.89 -5.41
CA PHE A 176 -4.37 -11.28 -4.70
C PHE A 176 -4.28 -11.01 -3.20
N VAL A 177 -3.14 -11.34 -2.57
CA VAL A 177 -2.91 -11.09 -1.15
C VAL A 177 -2.89 -9.59 -0.87
N LEU A 178 -2.25 -8.79 -1.73
CA LEU A 178 -2.28 -7.33 -1.62
C LEU A 178 -3.68 -6.75 -1.82
N ALA A 179 -4.50 -7.29 -2.71
CA ALA A 179 -5.88 -6.85 -2.89
C ALA A 179 -6.69 -7.06 -1.60
N GLY A 180 -6.52 -8.23 -0.97
CA GLY A 180 -7.07 -8.54 0.35
C GLY A 180 -6.54 -7.60 1.45
N ALA A 181 -5.25 -7.30 1.45
CA ALA A 181 -4.64 -6.32 2.36
C ALA A 181 -5.24 -4.93 2.19
N CYS A 182 -5.38 -4.45 0.95
CA CYS A 182 -6.00 -3.15 0.63
C CYS A 182 -7.44 -3.07 1.11
N TYR A 183 -8.24 -4.13 0.94
CA TYR A 183 -9.58 -4.20 1.49
C TYR A 183 -9.59 -4.07 3.02
N CYS A 184 -8.76 -4.86 3.69
CA CYS A 184 -8.71 -4.93 5.14
C CYS A 184 -8.26 -3.61 5.78
N LEU A 185 -7.17 -3.03 5.25
CA LEU A 185 -6.66 -1.73 5.68
C LEU A 185 -7.68 -0.61 5.41
N GLY A 186 -8.35 -0.64 4.26
CA GLY A 186 -9.41 0.30 3.91
C GLY A 186 -10.60 0.26 4.86
N PHE A 187 -11.10 -0.95 5.14
CA PHE A 187 -12.19 -1.19 6.08
C PHE A 187 -11.86 -0.66 7.48
N SER A 188 -10.63 -0.89 7.92
CA SER A 188 -10.12 -0.46 9.21
C SER A 188 -10.01 1.07 9.27
N LEU A 189 -9.29 1.67 8.34
CA LEU A 189 -9.04 3.11 8.32
C LEU A 189 -10.33 3.93 8.21
N LYS A 190 -11.32 3.45 7.47
CA LYS A 190 -12.63 4.12 7.36
C LYS A 190 -13.33 4.29 8.72
N ARG A 191 -13.13 3.33 9.63
CA ARG A 191 -13.79 3.25 10.94
C ARG A 191 -12.92 3.72 12.12
N LEU A 192 -11.61 3.68 11.97
CA LEU A 192 -10.66 4.14 12.99
C LEU A 192 -10.19 5.59 12.79
N GLY A 193 -10.16 6.06 11.54
CA GLY A 193 -9.74 7.42 11.19
C GLY A 193 -10.84 8.47 11.25
#